data_AF-A0A524N217-F1
#
_entry.id   AF-A0A524N217-F1
#
_cell.length_a   1.000
_cell.length_b   1.000
_cell.length_c   1.000
_cell.angle_alpha   90.00
_cell.angle_beta   90.00
_cell.angle_gamma   90.00
#
_symmetry.space_group_name_H-M   'P 1'
#
loop_
_entity.id
_entity.type
_entity.pdbx_description
1 polymer ?
#
loop_
_entity_poly.entity_id
_entity_poly.type
_entity_poly.pdbx_seq_one_letter_code
_entity_poly.pdbx_strand_id
1 'polypeptide(L)'
;MLADEDHDGRHVGAPIEEWVFAAWTPDGRLGVISGHRIVRRTAWYWSALARSGRPLLHITDFDVPVRADPFIVKGEALWAEHHCDAEMEQWSIGNETYASAIDDPDEALGRAYGDPTPIAFDLEWYATAGATPIEPAGDRASIDAGYEQVGVVHGTIEILGEPRVELVEVPARRWHRWTIESAGFGFGPLTLPEV
;
A
#
# COMPACT_ATOMS: atom_id res chain seq x y z
N MET A 1 -15.44 6.80 20.75
CA MET A 1 -14.29 7.57 21.27
C MET A 1 -13.10 6.76 20.86
N LEU A 2 -12.53 7.08 19.69
CA LEU A 2 -11.25 6.52 19.26
C LEU A 2 -10.24 6.89 20.34
N ALA A 3 -9.39 5.95 20.75
CA ALA A 3 -8.29 6.30 21.64
C ALA A 3 -7.40 7.31 20.90
N ASP A 4 -6.62 8.10 21.65
CA ASP A 4 -5.61 9.07 21.16
C ASP A 4 -4.47 8.41 20.34
N GLU A 5 -4.71 7.19 19.83
CA GLU A 5 -3.76 6.24 19.24
C GLU A 5 -4.12 5.85 17.79
N ASP A 6 -5.31 6.16 17.28
CA ASP A 6 -5.67 5.87 15.88
C ASP A 6 -5.50 7.14 15.05
N HIS A 7 -4.26 7.43 14.63
CA HIS A 7 -3.96 8.54 13.72
C HIS A 7 -3.31 8.04 12.42
N ASP A 8 -3.43 8.83 11.35
CA ASP A 8 -2.91 8.47 10.02
C ASP A 8 -1.38 8.61 9.90
N GLY A 9 -0.77 9.40 10.79
CA GLY A 9 0.67 9.63 10.83
C GLY A 9 1.48 8.44 11.39
N ARG A 10 2.79 8.62 11.41
CA ARG A 10 3.74 7.64 11.97
C ARG A 10 3.71 7.59 13.49
N HIS A 11 3.59 6.39 14.06
CA HIS A 11 3.69 6.13 15.49
C HIS A 11 5.17 6.06 15.93
N VAL A 12 5.64 7.08 16.65
CA VAL A 12 7.05 7.23 17.07
C VAL A 12 7.58 6.03 17.87
N GLY A 13 6.70 5.30 18.58
CA GLY A 13 7.05 4.12 19.37
C GLY A 13 7.03 2.80 18.62
N ALA A 14 6.45 2.74 17.42
CA ALA A 14 6.24 1.49 16.69
C ALA A 14 7.53 1.00 15.99
N PRO A 15 8.05 -0.19 16.34
CA PRO A 15 9.19 -0.79 15.62
C PRO A 15 8.89 -1.08 14.14
N ILE A 16 7.65 -1.50 13.85
CA ILE A 16 7.15 -1.80 12.52
C ILE A 16 5.82 -1.11 12.35
N GLU A 17 5.63 -0.46 11.21
CA GLU A 17 4.41 0.26 10.87
C GLU A 17 4.17 0.19 9.36
N GLU A 18 2.92 0.07 8.94
CA GLU A 18 2.54 -0.19 7.57
C GLU A 18 1.25 0.53 7.17
N TRP A 19 1.29 1.16 6.00
CA TRP A 19 0.16 1.73 5.29
C TRP A 19 -0.02 0.96 3.97
N VAL A 20 -1.23 0.45 3.73
CA VAL A 20 -1.59 -0.24 2.49
C VAL A 20 -2.87 0.35 1.93
N PHE A 21 -2.86 0.66 0.65
CA PHE A 21 -4.02 1.12 -0.12
C PHE A 21 -4.26 0.12 -1.25
N ALA A 22 -5.48 -0.35 -1.40
CA ALA A 22 -5.87 -1.24 -2.48
C ALA A 22 -7.20 -0.81 -3.09
N ALA A 23 -7.34 -0.98 -4.40
CA ALA A 23 -8.57 -0.77 -5.13
C ALA A 23 -8.72 -1.84 -6.21
N TRP A 24 -9.94 -2.24 -6.50
CA TRP A 24 -10.21 -3.16 -7.60
C TRP A 24 -11.58 -2.89 -8.21
N THR A 25 -11.69 -3.11 -9.52
CA THR A 25 -12.96 -2.97 -10.22
C THR A 25 -13.95 -4.04 -9.76
N PRO A 26 -15.26 -3.76 -9.71
CA PRO A 26 -16.26 -4.75 -9.30
C PRO A 26 -16.27 -6.04 -10.15
N ASP A 27 -15.81 -5.97 -11.39
CA ASP A 27 -15.69 -7.12 -12.29
C ASP A 27 -14.37 -7.92 -12.12
N GLY A 28 -13.50 -7.49 -11.20
CA GLY A 28 -12.22 -8.13 -10.89
C GLY A 28 -11.18 -8.05 -12.00
N ARG A 29 -11.39 -7.23 -13.03
CA ARG A 29 -10.48 -7.17 -14.19
C ARG A 29 -9.27 -6.27 -13.98
N LEU A 30 -9.35 -5.35 -13.03
CA LEU A 30 -8.30 -4.39 -12.69
C LEU A 30 -8.17 -4.33 -11.17
N GLY A 31 -6.93 -4.43 -10.67
CA GLY A 31 -6.61 -4.25 -9.26
C GLY A 31 -5.30 -3.50 -9.10
N VAL A 32 -5.24 -2.59 -8.14
CA VAL A 32 -4.04 -1.84 -7.77
C VAL A 32 -3.82 -1.93 -6.27
N ILE A 33 -2.57 -2.07 -5.87
CA ILE A 33 -2.14 -2.00 -4.47
C ILE A 33 -0.88 -1.15 -4.37
N SER A 34 -0.79 -0.35 -3.30
CA SER A 34 0.38 0.45 -2.95
C SER A 34 0.59 0.33 -1.44
N GLY A 35 1.77 -0.16 -1.05
CA GLY A 35 2.13 -0.44 0.31
C GLY A 35 3.43 0.23 0.69
N HIS A 36 3.44 0.79 1.89
CA HIS A 36 4.60 1.39 2.51
C HIS A 36 4.74 0.81 3.92
N ARG A 37 5.92 0.29 4.26
CA ARG A 37 6.19 -0.22 5.60
C ARG A 37 7.51 0.32 6.10
N ILE A 38 7.53 0.78 7.34
CA ILE A 38 8.76 1.16 8.03
C ILE A 38 9.12 0.03 8.98
N VAL A 39 10.34 -0.48 8.85
CA VAL A 39 10.97 -1.43 9.77
C VAL A 39 12.15 -0.71 10.41
N ARG A 40 11.95 -0.18 11.62
CA ARG A 40 12.90 0.68 12.34
C ARG A 40 13.32 1.91 11.52
N ARG A 41 14.44 1.81 10.80
CA ARG A 41 15.07 2.88 10.02
C ARG A 41 15.09 2.61 8.51
N THR A 42 14.50 1.49 8.09
CA THR A 42 14.38 1.07 6.70
C THR A 42 12.92 1.18 6.28
N ALA A 43 12.69 1.79 5.14
CA ALA A 43 11.41 1.85 4.45
C ALA A 43 11.36 0.74 3.38
N TRP A 44 10.22 0.08 3.33
CA TRP A 44 9.80 -0.87 2.31
C TRP A 44 8.72 -0.18 1.51
N TYR A 45 8.84 -0.25 0.19
CA TYR A 45 7.80 0.15 -0.72
C TYR A 45 7.51 -1.01 -1.66
N TRP A 46 6.23 -1.29 -1.86
CA TRP A 46 5.78 -2.21 -2.88
C TRP A 46 4.49 -1.71 -3.49
N SER A 47 4.32 -1.96 -4.77
CA SER A 47 3.05 -1.71 -5.44
C SER A 47 2.85 -2.70 -6.56
N ALA A 48 1.60 -2.99 -6.88
CA ALA A 48 1.30 -3.85 -8.00
C ALA A 48 0.06 -3.37 -8.77
N LEU A 49 0.08 -3.59 -10.07
CA LEU A 49 -1.06 -3.40 -10.96
C LEU A 49 -1.38 -4.73 -11.65
N ALA A 50 -2.52 -5.31 -11.30
CA ALA A 50 -3.07 -6.51 -11.90
C ALA A 50 -4.13 -6.13 -12.95
N ARG A 51 -4.00 -6.71 -14.14
CA ARG A 51 -4.93 -6.50 -15.26
C ARG A 51 -5.21 -7.82 -15.94
N SER A 52 -6.49 -8.15 -16.13
CA SER A 52 -6.90 -9.42 -16.72
C SER A 52 -6.23 -9.66 -18.07
N GLY A 53 -5.52 -10.79 -18.20
CA GLY A 53 -4.82 -11.19 -19.43
C GLY A 53 -3.55 -10.39 -19.75
N ARG A 54 -2.99 -9.67 -18.77
CA ARG A 54 -1.73 -8.93 -18.90
C ARG A 54 -0.76 -9.35 -17.78
N PRO A 55 0.56 -9.18 -17.98
CA PRO A 55 1.53 -9.39 -16.90
C PRO A 55 1.21 -8.52 -15.67
N LEU A 56 1.52 -9.05 -14.48
CA LEU A 56 1.50 -8.28 -13.24
C LEU A 56 2.63 -7.25 -13.30
N LEU A 57 2.31 -5.97 -13.18
CA LEU A 57 3.33 -4.95 -13.01
C LEU A 57 3.62 -4.84 -11.52
N HIS A 58 4.81 -5.27 -11.10
CA HIS A 58 5.20 -5.36 -9.70
C HIS A 58 6.42 -4.48 -9.41
N ILE A 59 6.33 -3.66 -8.36
CA ILE A 59 7.38 -2.77 -7.90
C ILE A 59 7.70 -3.17 -6.47
N THR A 60 8.98 -3.34 -6.15
CA THR A 60 9.45 -3.55 -4.78
C THR A 60 10.78 -2.85 -4.56
N ASP A 61 10.93 -2.23 -3.40
CA ASP A 61 12.21 -1.81 -2.85
C ASP A 61 12.12 -1.95 -1.33
N PHE A 62 12.89 -2.88 -0.77
CA PHE A 62 12.82 -3.25 0.66
C PHE A 62 14.00 -2.73 1.47
N ASP A 63 14.87 -1.91 0.90
CA ASP A 63 16.04 -1.37 1.59
C ASP A 63 16.24 0.13 1.34
N VAL A 64 15.15 0.90 1.48
CA VAL A 64 15.21 2.36 1.33
C VAL A 64 15.47 3.02 2.69
N PRO A 65 16.48 3.91 2.82
CA PRO A 65 16.66 4.67 4.05
C PRO A 65 15.46 5.59 4.34
N VAL A 66 14.92 5.53 5.55
CA VAL A 66 13.84 6.43 5.97
C VAL A 66 14.33 7.88 6.00
N ARG A 67 13.56 8.78 5.38
CA ARG A 67 13.85 10.22 5.29
C ARG A 67 13.22 10.99 6.45
N ALA A 68 13.45 12.30 6.49
CA ALA A 68 12.83 13.19 7.48
C ALA A 68 11.31 13.21 7.35
N ASP A 69 10.81 13.24 6.11
CA ASP A 69 9.44 12.88 5.80
C ASP A 69 9.39 11.36 5.55
N PRO A 70 8.76 10.57 6.44
CA PRO A 70 8.74 9.12 6.31
C PRO A 70 7.92 8.65 5.12
N PHE A 71 6.99 9.47 4.62
CA PHE A 71 6.07 9.10 3.56
C PHE A 71 6.63 9.27 2.15
N ILE A 72 7.83 9.84 2.03
CA ILE A 72 8.54 9.95 0.76
C ILE A 72 9.60 8.85 0.68
N VAL A 73 9.43 7.93 -0.26
CA VAL A 73 10.36 6.83 -0.54
C VAL A 73 11.16 7.17 -1.80
N LYS A 74 12.49 7.22 -1.67
CA LYS A 74 13.40 7.45 -2.79
C LYS A 74 14.51 6.40 -2.81
N GLY A 75 14.36 5.41 -3.68
CA GLY A 75 15.37 4.40 -3.99
C GLY A 75 16.28 4.84 -5.14
N GLU A 76 17.06 3.92 -5.70
CA GLU A 76 17.97 4.22 -6.83
C GLU A 76 17.21 4.55 -8.12
N ALA A 77 16.10 3.86 -8.38
CA ALA A 77 15.25 4.04 -9.55
C ALA A 77 13.76 4.22 -9.21
N LEU A 78 13.46 4.60 -7.96
CA LEU A 78 12.12 4.68 -7.40
C LEU A 78 11.90 6.06 -6.78
N TRP A 79 10.83 6.74 -7.21
CA TRP A 79 10.13 7.74 -6.40
C TRP A 79 8.76 7.21 -6.04
N ALA A 80 8.38 7.28 -4.77
CA ALA A 80 7.01 7.04 -4.33
C ALA A 80 6.65 7.88 -3.12
N GLU A 81 5.36 8.17 -2.98
CA GLU A 81 4.84 8.93 -1.84
C GLU A 81 3.42 8.52 -1.46
N HIS A 82 3.15 8.51 -0.15
CA HIS A 82 1.81 8.40 0.42
C HIS A 82 1.54 9.64 1.25
N HIS A 83 0.88 10.65 0.70
CA HIS A 83 0.60 11.88 1.42
C HIS A 83 -0.77 11.82 2.11
N CYS A 84 -0.82 12.07 3.42
CA CYS A 84 -2.08 12.23 4.15
C CYS A 84 -2.58 13.66 3.96
N ASP A 85 -3.54 13.86 3.07
CA ASP A 85 -4.12 15.18 2.77
C ASP A 85 -5.07 15.63 3.89
N ALA A 86 -5.91 14.72 4.36
CA ALA A 86 -6.86 14.94 5.45
C ALA A 86 -6.99 13.66 6.29
N GLU A 87 -6.67 13.77 7.57
CA GLU A 87 -6.65 12.63 8.48
C GLU A 87 -7.99 11.89 8.51
N MET A 88 -7.93 10.57 8.32
CA MET A 88 -9.06 9.64 8.25
C MET A 88 -10.04 9.90 7.09
N GLU A 89 -9.71 10.82 6.18
CA GLU A 89 -10.59 11.28 5.10
C GLU A 89 -9.97 11.09 3.71
N GLN A 90 -8.71 11.51 3.51
CA GLN A 90 -8.11 11.58 2.18
C GLN A 90 -6.60 11.33 2.18
N TRP A 91 -6.14 10.59 1.17
CA TRP A 91 -4.73 10.36 0.88
C TRP A 91 -4.42 10.49 -0.60
N SER A 92 -3.23 11.02 -0.92
CA SER A 92 -2.64 11.01 -2.26
C SER A 92 -1.54 9.94 -2.32
N ILE A 93 -1.61 9.07 -3.32
CA ILE A 93 -0.77 7.89 -3.49
C ILE A 93 -0.09 7.98 -4.85
N GLY A 94 1.21 8.26 -4.84
CA GLY A 94 2.01 8.51 -6.03
C GLY A 94 3.20 7.57 -6.20
N ASN A 95 3.58 7.30 -7.44
CA ASN A 95 4.91 6.79 -7.79
C ASN A 95 5.34 7.18 -9.21
N GLU A 96 6.64 7.18 -9.43
CA GLU A 96 7.28 7.26 -10.74
C GLU A 96 8.48 6.31 -10.74
N THR A 97 8.39 5.22 -11.51
CA THR A 97 9.40 4.13 -11.45
C THR A 97 9.28 3.16 -12.63
N TYR A 98 10.04 2.06 -12.56
CA TYR A 98 9.92 0.90 -13.43
C TYR A 98 9.36 -0.29 -12.63
N ALA A 99 8.23 -0.83 -13.09
CA ALA A 99 7.74 -2.12 -12.62
C ALA A 99 8.45 -3.27 -13.35
N SER A 100 8.59 -4.41 -12.68
CA SER A 100 8.85 -5.67 -13.35
C SER A 100 7.52 -6.22 -13.89
N ALA A 101 7.44 -6.45 -15.19
CA ALA A 101 6.28 -7.11 -15.80
C ALA A 101 6.43 -8.63 -15.70
N ILE A 102 5.67 -9.25 -14.79
CA ILE A 102 5.78 -10.67 -14.44
C ILE A 102 4.61 -11.43 -15.04
N ASP A 103 4.90 -12.47 -15.83
CA ASP A 103 3.88 -13.28 -16.51
C ASP A 103 3.09 -14.17 -15.53
N ASP A 104 3.76 -14.78 -14.56
CA ASP A 104 3.15 -15.59 -13.50
C ASP A 104 3.17 -14.82 -12.16
N PRO A 105 2.02 -14.34 -11.67
CA PRO A 105 1.93 -13.62 -10.39
C PRO A 105 2.50 -14.38 -9.19
N ASP A 106 2.54 -15.72 -9.22
CA ASP A 106 3.09 -16.52 -8.13
C ASP A 106 4.61 -16.33 -7.98
N GLU A 107 5.30 -15.82 -9.01
CA GLU A 107 6.73 -15.51 -8.97
C GLU A 107 7.06 -14.16 -8.28
N ALA A 108 6.04 -13.35 -7.96
CA ALA A 108 6.22 -12.00 -7.40
C ALA A 108 6.90 -11.98 -6.02
N LEU A 109 6.69 -13.00 -5.19
CA LEU A 109 7.33 -13.13 -3.87
C LEU A 109 8.74 -13.74 -3.94
N GLY A 110 9.14 -14.22 -5.13
CA GLY A 110 10.45 -14.81 -5.39
C GLY A 110 11.45 -13.79 -5.91
N ARG A 111 12.04 -14.07 -7.07
CA ARG A 111 12.97 -13.14 -7.72
C ARG A 111 12.27 -12.05 -8.51
N ALA A 112 10.97 -12.22 -8.80
CA ALA A 112 10.15 -11.27 -9.53
C ALA A 112 10.78 -10.83 -10.86
N TYR A 113 11.37 -11.76 -11.63
CA TYR A 113 11.99 -11.43 -12.90
C TYR A 113 10.92 -11.09 -13.94
N GLY A 114 11.09 -9.94 -14.59
CA GLY A 114 10.16 -9.45 -15.58
C GLY A 114 10.78 -8.34 -16.41
N ASP A 115 10.08 -7.93 -17.46
CA ASP A 115 10.54 -6.84 -18.32
C ASP A 115 10.35 -5.48 -17.61
N PRO A 116 11.39 -4.62 -17.56
CA PRO A 116 11.28 -3.31 -16.92
C PRO A 116 10.31 -2.42 -17.69
N THR A 117 9.23 -2.03 -17.04
CA THR A 117 8.11 -1.30 -17.63
C THR A 117 7.91 0.03 -16.89
N PRO A 118 8.15 1.19 -17.54
CA PRO A 118 7.91 2.48 -16.91
C PRO A 118 6.44 2.64 -16.54
N ILE A 119 6.20 3.07 -15.31
CA ILE A 119 4.86 3.23 -14.75
C ILE A 119 4.83 4.41 -13.76
N ALA A 120 3.71 5.11 -13.73
CA ALA A 120 3.44 6.16 -12.75
C ALA A 120 2.02 6.02 -12.20
N PHE A 121 1.88 6.19 -10.90
CA PHE A 121 0.61 6.29 -10.18
C PHE A 121 0.41 7.75 -9.77
N ASP A 122 -0.79 8.26 -10.01
CA ASP A 122 -1.30 9.51 -9.46
C ASP A 122 -2.73 9.25 -9.00
N LEU A 123 -2.87 8.81 -7.75
CA LEU A 123 -4.12 8.28 -7.19
C LEU A 123 -4.55 9.05 -5.95
N GLU A 124 -5.83 9.31 -5.82
CA GLU A 124 -6.45 9.89 -4.64
C GLU A 124 -7.39 8.86 -4.01
N TRP A 125 -7.21 8.58 -2.72
CA TRP A 125 -8.07 7.71 -1.93
C TRP A 125 -8.94 8.55 -1.01
N TYR A 126 -10.25 8.27 -0.99
CA TYR A 126 -11.22 8.95 -0.15
C TYR A 126 -12.00 7.97 0.72
N ALA A 127 -12.13 8.26 2.01
CA ALA A 127 -12.94 7.47 2.92
C ALA A 127 -14.44 7.59 2.58
N THR A 128 -15.15 6.45 2.62
CA THR A 128 -16.61 6.42 2.49
C THR A 128 -17.31 5.97 3.78
N ALA A 129 -16.53 5.49 4.75
CA ALA A 129 -16.99 5.20 6.11
C ALA A 129 -15.87 5.44 7.14
N GLY A 130 -16.22 5.44 8.41
CA GLY A 130 -15.24 5.50 9.50
C GLY A 130 -14.34 4.27 9.56
N ALA A 131 -13.15 4.42 10.13
CA ALA A 131 -12.22 3.33 10.36
C ALA A 131 -12.81 2.27 11.31
N THR A 132 -12.48 1.01 11.05
CA THR A 132 -12.82 -0.14 11.91
C THR A 132 -11.52 -0.74 12.46
N PRO A 133 -11.39 -0.92 13.78
CA PRO A 133 -10.24 -1.58 14.37
C PRO A 133 -10.02 -2.97 13.80
N ILE A 134 -8.77 -3.32 13.53
CA ILE A 134 -8.36 -4.69 13.20
C ILE A 134 -8.13 -5.41 14.51
N GLU A 135 -8.82 -6.52 14.73
CA GLU A 135 -8.63 -7.41 15.89
C GLU A 135 -7.59 -8.49 15.52
N PRO A 136 -6.32 -8.39 15.93
CA PRO A 136 -5.32 -9.39 15.58
C PRO A 136 -5.62 -10.69 16.34
N ALA A 137 -5.50 -11.83 15.66
CA ALA A 137 -5.80 -13.13 16.25
C ALA A 137 -4.60 -13.76 16.96
N GLY A 138 -4.88 -14.59 17.99
CA GLY A 138 -3.89 -15.43 18.66
C GLY A 138 -2.79 -14.64 19.35
N ASP A 139 -1.55 -15.12 19.24
CA ASP A 139 -0.37 -14.53 19.90
C ASP A 139 -0.02 -13.12 19.40
N ARG A 140 -0.68 -12.62 18.34
CA ARG A 140 -0.48 -11.27 17.81
C ARG A 140 -1.41 -10.21 18.41
N ALA A 141 -2.48 -10.63 19.10
CA ALA A 141 -3.45 -9.73 19.73
C ALA A 141 -2.82 -8.74 20.72
N SER A 142 -1.69 -9.10 21.32
CA SER A 142 -0.95 -8.26 22.27
C SER A 142 0.25 -7.53 21.66
N ILE A 143 0.49 -7.68 20.35
CA ILE A 143 1.72 -7.19 19.68
C ILE A 143 1.38 -6.24 18.53
N ASP A 144 0.24 -6.44 17.87
CA ASP A 144 -0.19 -5.63 16.73
C ASP A 144 -1.39 -4.77 17.11
N ALA A 145 -1.48 -3.60 16.50
CA ALA A 145 -2.65 -2.74 16.48
C ALA A 145 -2.85 -2.23 15.05
N GLY A 146 -4.05 -1.72 14.76
CA GLY A 146 -4.34 -1.15 13.46
C GLY A 146 -5.82 -1.01 13.20
N TYR A 147 -6.13 -0.41 12.06
CA TYR A 147 -7.48 -0.28 11.54
C TYR A 147 -7.53 -0.50 10.04
N GLU A 148 -8.72 -0.83 9.56
CA GLU A 148 -9.07 -0.80 8.15
C GLU A 148 -10.12 0.27 7.88
N GLN A 149 -10.16 0.77 6.65
CA GLN A 149 -11.17 1.72 6.22
C GLN A 149 -11.58 1.45 4.78
N VAL A 150 -12.88 1.52 4.52
CA VAL A 150 -13.44 1.43 3.16
C VAL A 150 -13.49 2.82 2.53
N GLY A 151 -13.31 2.85 1.22
CA GLY A 151 -13.21 4.09 0.48
C GLY A 151 -13.43 3.90 -1.01
N VAL A 152 -13.07 4.93 -1.76
CA VAL A 152 -12.98 4.91 -3.21
C VAL A 152 -11.66 5.53 -3.67
N VAL A 153 -11.19 5.14 -4.86
CA VAL A 153 -10.01 5.71 -5.51
C VAL A 153 -10.39 6.41 -6.80
N HIS A 154 -9.80 7.58 -7.00
CA HIS A 154 -9.77 8.34 -8.24
C HIS A 154 -8.34 8.48 -8.73
N GLY A 155 -8.18 8.83 -10.00
CA GLY A 155 -6.90 9.22 -10.54
C GLY A 155 -6.49 8.38 -11.72
N THR A 156 -5.18 8.33 -11.97
CA THR A 156 -4.66 7.75 -13.20
C THR A 156 -3.44 6.87 -12.95
N ILE A 157 -3.30 5.89 -13.83
CA ILE A 157 -2.11 5.05 -13.91
C ILE A 157 -1.61 5.12 -15.36
N GLU A 158 -0.38 5.58 -15.51
CA GLU A 158 0.29 5.70 -16.80
C GLU A 158 1.32 4.58 -16.95
N ILE A 159 1.31 3.93 -18.12
CA ILE A 159 2.26 2.87 -18.46
C ILE A 159 2.79 3.23 -19.84
N LEU A 160 4.12 3.29 -20.00
CA LEU A 160 4.70 3.74 -21.26
C LEU A 160 4.25 2.84 -22.42
N GLY A 161 3.66 3.44 -23.44
CA GLY A 161 3.21 2.73 -24.64
C GLY A 161 1.84 2.07 -24.52
N GLU A 162 1.13 2.25 -23.40
CA GLU A 162 -0.26 1.80 -23.23
C GLU A 162 -1.23 2.98 -23.04
N PRO A 163 -2.53 2.80 -23.30
CA PRO A 163 -3.53 3.80 -22.93
C PRO A 163 -3.53 4.05 -21.41
N ARG A 164 -3.71 5.32 -21.03
CA ARG A 164 -3.90 5.71 -19.63
C ARG A 164 -5.06 4.94 -19.02
N VAL A 165 -4.84 4.38 -17.83
CA VAL A 165 -5.91 3.80 -17.01
C VAL A 165 -6.46 4.91 -16.12
N GLU A 166 -7.77 5.12 -16.17
CA GLU A 166 -8.46 6.11 -15.35
C GLU A 166 -9.37 5.40 -14.34
N LEU A 167 -9.23 5.78 -13.07
CA LEU A 167 -10.04 5.30 -11.97
C LEU A 167 -11.01 6.43 -11.59
N VAL A 168 -12.30 6.10 -11.52
CA VAL A 168 -13.36 7.03 -11.12
C VAL A 168 -14.23 6.31 -10.10
N GLU A 169 -14.19 6.76 -8.86
CA GLU A 169 -14.93 6.17 -7.73
C GLU A 169 -14.77 4.64 -7.64
N VAL A 170 -13.57 4.11 -7.90
CA VAL A 170 -13.34 2.65 -7.86
C VAL A 170 -13.33 2.20 -6.40
N PRO A 171 -14.09 1.15 -6.01
CA PRO A 171 -14.11 0.66 -4.64
C PRO A 171 -12.70 0.36 -4.13
N ALA A 172 -12.43 0.81 -2.91
CA ALA A 172 -11.11 0.75 -2.32
C ALA A 172 -11.15 0.42 -0.83
N ARG A 173 -10.00 -0.01 -0.34
CA ARG A 173 -9.73 -0.28 1.06
C ARG A 173 -8.34 0.20 1.41
N ARG A 174 -8.18 0.62 2.66
CA ARG A 174 -6.86 0.86 3.23
C ARG A 174 -6.72 0.18 4.58
N TRP A 175 -5.49 -0.12 4.92
CA TRP A 175 -5.09 -0.65 6.22
C TRP A 175 -3.93 0.18 6.74
N HIS A 176 -3.97 0.49 8.03
CA HIS A 176 -2.85 1.04 8.77
C HIS A 176 -2.60 0.13 9.98
N ARG A 177 -1.39 -0.41 10.09
CA ARG A 177 -1.02 -1.38 11.13
C ARG A 177 0.31 -1.01 11.76
N TRP A 178 0.42 -1.15 13.07
CA TRP A 178 1.67 -0.91 13.80
C TRP A 178 1.88 -1.97 14.88
N THR A 179 3.13 -2.23 15.22
CA THR A 179 3.47 -3.08 16.37
C THR A 179 3.55 -2.24 17.64
N ILE A 180 2.89 -2.67 18.72
CA ILE A 180 2.92 -2.02 20.04
C ILE A 180 4.06 -2.53 20.93
N GLU A 181 4.64 -3.70 20.64
CA GLU A 181 5.80 -4.24 21.36
C GLU A 181 7.02 -4.44 20.47
N SER A 182 8.21 -4.33 21.06
CA SER A 182 9.51 -4.48 20.39
C SER A 182 9.83 -5.91 19.91
N ALA A 183 9.03 -6.91 20.30
CA ALA A 183 9.32 -8.33 20.11
C ALA A 183 8.71 -8.94 18.83
N GLY A 184 7.89 -8.19 18.09
CA GLY A 184 7.22 -8.68 16.88
C GLY A 184 8.16 -8.80 15.68
N PHE A 185 8.11 -9.94 14.98
CA PHE A 185 8.68 -10.10 13.64
C PHE A 185 7.57 -9.88 12.60
N GLY A 186 7.61 -8.75 11.87
CA GLY A 186 6.69 -8.44 10.77
C GLY A 186 5.22 -8.36 11.19
N PHE A 187 4.31 -8.36 10.21
CA PHE A 187 2.86 -8.51 10.42
C PHE A 187 2.39 -9.86 9.88
N GLY A 188 1.26 -10.36 10.40
CA GLY A 188 0.50 -11.42 9.74
C GLY A 188 -0.11 -10.96 8.39
N PRO A 189 -0.72 -11.89 7.62
CA PRO A 189 -1.41 -11.55 6.40
C PRO A 189 -2.52 -10.52 6.65
N LEU A 190 -2.79 -9.67 5.66
CA LEU A 190 -4.01 -8.86 5.67
C LEU A 190 -5.20 -9.77 5.43
N THR A 191 -6.18 -9.73 6.33
CA THR A 191 -7.45 -10.42 6.10
C THR A 191 -8.20 -9.67 5.00
N LEU A 192 -8.40 -10.34 3.87
CA LEU A 192 -9.27 -9.82 2.83
C LEU A 192 -10.73 -10.03 3.23
N PRO A 193 -11.64 -9.14 2.83
CA PRO A 193 -13.06 -9.33 3.05
C PRO A 193 -13.53 -10.59 2.31
N GLU A 194 -14.52 -11.29 2.86
CA GLU A 194 -15.25 -12.28 2.09
C GLU A 194 -15.97 -11.57 0.92
N VAL A 195 -15.83 -12.13 -0.29
CA VAL A 195 -16.45 -11.64 -1.53
C VAL A 195 -17.86 -12.22 -1.68
#